data_AF-A0A8H3XVQ6-F1
#
_entry.id   AF-A0A8H3XVQ6-F1
#
_cell.length_a   1.000
_cell.length_b   1.000
_cell.length_c   1.000
_cell.angle_alpha   90.00
_cell.angle_beta   90.00
_cell.angle_gamma   90.00
#
_symmetry.space_group_name_H-M   'P 1'
#
loop_
_entity.id
_entity.type
_entity.pdbx_description
1 polymer ?
#
loop_
_entity_poly.entity_id
_entity_poly.type
_entity_poly.pdbx_seq_one_letter_code
_entity_poly.pdbx_strand_id
1 'polypeptide(L)'
;MAERELPFINVTLVPKEKATLTESQQRITRSHAARSAHARVRHRRMIEYQAQKRGRRDTRDSVFSSYPSFRDSVSPGVVTILSADRRDPFHSFARGLTSLEQFLFDHYVSVVIPLMRCNESAIFFAQRMIRLWVPTAITESSLLDIILLAACRHLSIAYGQGSQEQQHIFQQLTLHYKSQSLHALRHAISAEMPLLSDSTVAKAIMLAYDELYVRDTKMLKHHVDAAVEMVTLKGGPQTLGLDGLMEHFLLNLITKTRGDLELHIRTPW
;
A
#
# COMPACT_ATOMS: atom_id res chain seq x y z
N MET A 1 -66.88 7.91 7.10
CA MET A 1 -66.01 7.25 8.08
C MET A 1 -66.28 5.76 7.98
N ALA A 2 -65.33 4.98 7.47
CA ALA A 2 -65.40 3.53 7.45
C ALA A 2 -63.99 3.02 7.70
N GLU A 3 -63.82 2.37 8.86
CA GLU A 3 -62.57 1.85 9.39
C GLU A 3 -62.00 0.75 8.50
N ARG A 4 -60.71 0.84 8.20
CA ARG A 4 -59.94 -0.26 7.60
C ARG A 4 -59.38 -1.09 8.74
N GLU A 5 -60.00 -2.23 9.01
CA GLU A 5 -59.43 -3.25 9.87
C GLU A 5 -58.24 -3.93 9.15
N LEU A 6 -57.05 -3.79 9.73
CA LEU A 6 -55.84 -4.51 9.32
C LEU A 6 -55.84 -5.89 10.00
N PRO A 7 -55.71 -7.01 9.27
CA PRO A 7 -55.64 -8.32 9.92
C PRO A 7 -54.29 -8.47 10.62
N PHE A 8 -54.33 -8.60 11.95
CA PHE A 8 -53.20 -8.99 12.78
C PHE A 8 -52.82 -10.45 12.47
N ILE A 9 -51.57 -10.68 12.04
CA ILE A 9 -51.00 -12.02 11.96
C ILE A 9 -50.63 -12.46 13.38
N ASN A 10 -51.46 -13.31 13.97
CA ASN A 10 -51.10 -14.05 15.18
C ASN A 10 -50.01 -15.08 14.85
N VAL A 11 -48.76 -14.77 15.18
CA VAL A 11 -47.68 -15.77 15.20
C VAL A 11 -47.82 -16.56 16.49
N THR A 12 -48.54 -17.69 16.43
CA THR A 12 -48.53 -18.70 17.47
C THR A 12 -47.15 -19.34 17.54
N LEU A 13 -46.40 -19.01 18.60
CA LEU A 13 -45.19 -19.72 19.00
C LEU A 13 -45.59 -21.13 19.46
N VAL A 14 -45.44 -22.11 18.56
CA VAL A 14 -45.51 -23.53 18.92
C VAL A 14 -44.28 -23.86 19.78
N PRO A 15 -44.44 -24.53 20.95
CA PRO A 15 -43.32 -24.91 21.80
C PRO A 15 -42.35 -25.85 21.08
N LYS A 16 -41.06 -25.49 21.08
CA LYS A 16 -39.96 -26.31 20.54
C LYS A 16 -39.89 -27.66 21.26
N GLU A 17 -40.32 -28.72 20.60
CA GLU A 17 -39.73 -30.04 20.82
C GLU A 17 -38.22 -29.97 20.56
N LYS A 18 -37.45 -30.69 21.37
CA LYS A 18 -35.99 -30.72 21.35
C LYS A 18 -35.46 -31.12 19.97
N ALA A 19 -35.18 -30.15 19.12
CA ALA A 19 -34.49 -30.36 17.86
C ALA A 19 -33.08 -30.92 18.14
N THR A 20 -32.95 -32.24 18.04
CA THR A 20 -31.65 -32.90 18.02
C THR A 20 -30.88 -32.40 16.80
N LEU A 21 -29.75 -31.73 17.05
CA LEU A 21 -28.84 -31.26 16.00
C LEU A 21 -28.49 -32.43 15.08
N THR A 22 -28.60 -32.25 13.76
CA THR A 22 -28.17 -33.24 12.78
C THR A 22 -26.68 -33.53 12.94
N GLU A 23 -26.22 -34.76 12.66
CA GLU A 23 -24.81 -35.16 12.84
C GLU A 23 -23.82 -34.21 12.16
N SER A 24 -24.19 -33.61 11.02
CA SER A 24 -23.41 -32.60 10.31
C SER A 24 -23.23 -31.32 11.13
N GLN A 25 -24.28 -30.80 11.76
CA GLN A 25 -24.24 -29.63 12.63
C GLN A 25 -23.45 -29.90 13.91
N GLN A 26 -23.56 -31.12 14.46
CA GLN A 26 -22.75 -31.54 15.61
C GLN A 26 -21.27 -31.61 15.26
N ARG A 27 -20.91 -32.15 14.08
CA ARG A 27 -19.53 -32.21 13.57
C ARG A 27 -18.95 -30.82 13.37
N ILE A 28 -19.72 -29.88 12.80
CA ILE A 28 -19.31 -28.48 12.63
C ILE A 28 -19.05 -27.84 14.00
N THR A 29 -19.96 -28.02 14.95
CA THR A 29 -19.84 -27.46 16.31
C THR A 29 -18.61 -28.02 17.03
N ARG A 30 -18.35 -29.33 16.94
CA ARG A 30 -17.14 -29.97 17.52
C ARG A 30 -15.87 -29.46 16.85
N SER A 31 -15.87 -29.28 15.52
CA SER A 31 -14.72 -28.72 14.79
C SER A 31 -14.43 -27.26 15.18
N HIS A 32 -15.48 -26.47 15.41
CA HIS A 32 -15.37 -25.07 15.81
C HIS A 32 -14.89 -24.94 17.26
N ALA A 33 -15.37 -25.81 18.15
CA ALA A 33 -14.91 -25.90 19.53
C ALA A 33 -13.43 -26.32 19.60
N ALA A 34 -13.01 -27.31 18.81
CA ALA A 34 -11.61 -27.74 18.70
C ALA A 34 -10.72 -26.62 18.15
N ARG A 35 -11.11 -25.96 17.06
CA ARG A 35 -10.38 -24.82 16.49
C ARG A 35 -10.24 -23.67 17.48
N SER A 36 -11.32 -23.34 18.18
CA SER A 36 -11.31 -22.32 19.23
C SER A 36 -10.42 -22.70 20.42
N ALA A 37 -10.38 -23.98 20.81
CA ALA A 37 -9.47 -24.47 21.84
C ALA A 37 -8.00 -24.36 21.40
N HIS A 38 -7.66 -24.78 20.18
CA HIS A 38 -6.32 -24.62 19.63
C HIS A 38 -5.90 -23.16 19.50
N ALA A 39 -6.81 -22.27 19.09
CA ALA A 39 -6.57 -20.83 19.02
C ALA A 39 -6.24 -20.25 20.41
N ARG A 40 -6.99 -20.63 21.45
CA ARG A 40 -6.71 -20.23 22.84
C ARG A 40 -5.37 -20.74 23.35
N VAL A 41 -5.00 -21.99 23.05
CA VAL A 41 -3.68 -22.55 23.42
C VAL A 41 -2.56 -21.80 22.71
N ARG A 42 -2.71 -21.50 21.42
CA ARG A 42 -1.71 -20.73 20.65
C ARG A 42 -1.56 -19.32 21.21
N HIS A 43 -2.66 -18.65 21.55
CA HIS A 43 -2.65 -17.33 22.15
C HIS A 43 -1.96 -17.33 23.52
N ARG A 44 -2.24 -18.34 24.37
CA ARG A 44 -1.58 -18.50 25.66
C ARG A 44 -0.06 -18.67 25.53
N ARG A 45 0.38 -19.54 24.61
CA ARG A 45 1.82 -19.74 24.31
C ARG A 45 2.48 -18.46 23.80
N MET A 46 1.76 -17.66 23.03
CA MET A 46 2.26 -16.36 22.54
C MET A 46 2.44 -15.36 23.69
N ILE A 47 1.48 -15.29 24.62
CA ILE A 47 1.57 -14.46 25.82
C ILE A 47 2.76 -14.90 26.69
N GLU A 48 2.91 -16.20 26.95
CA GLU A 48 4.01 -16.76 27.74
C GLU A 48 5.37 -16.43 27.10
N TYR A 49 5.49 -16.60 25.78
CA TYR A 49 6.70 -16.24 25.04
C TYR A 49 7.01 -14.73 25.12
N GLN A 50 6.00 -13.88 25.00
CA GLN A 50 6.19 -12.43 25.13
C GLN A 50 6.57 -12.03 26.56
N ALA A 51 6.00 -12.67 27.59
CA ALA A 51 6.37 -12.46 28.99
C ALA A 51 7.82 -12.90 29.25
N GLN A 52 8.23 -14.06 28.73
CA GLN A 52 9.61 -14.54 28.83
C GLN A 52 10.60 -13.62 28.10
N LYS A 53 10.21 -13.07 26.95
CA LYS A 53 11.01 -12.10 26.20
C LYS A 53 11.15 -10.75 26.93
N ARG A 54 10.12 -10.31 27.66
CA ARG A 54 10.20 -9.12 28.53
C ARG A 54 11.13 -9.34 29.73
N GLY A 55 10.99 -10.47 30.44
CA GLY A 55 11.88 -10.79 31.57
C GLY A 55 13.36 -10.92 31.19
N ARG A 56 13.64 -11.34 29.94
CA ARG A 56 15.00 -11.45 29.39
C ARG A 56 15.58 -10.10 28.91
N ARG A 57 14.75 -9.05 28.75
CA ARG A 57 15.18 -7.67 28.53
C ARG A 57 15.54 -7.00 29.86
N ASP A 58 14.73 -7.19 30.90
CA ASP A 58 15.00 -6.63 32.24
C ASP A 58 16.32 -7.12 32.86
N THR A 59 16.81 -8.32 32.53
CA THR A 59 18.12 -8.80 33.01
C THR A 59 19.31 -8.23 32.24
N ARG A 60 19.08 -7.54 31.10
CA ARG A 60 20.13 -6.90 30.28
C ARG A 60 20.17 -5.38 30.42
N ASP A 61 19.14 -4.76 30.99
CA ASP A 61 19.01 -3.30 31.07
C ASP A 61 19.75 -2.67 32.27
N SER A 62 20.60 -3.41 33.02
CA SER A 62 21.47 -2.82 34.06
C SER A 62 22.88 -2.43 33.60
N VAL A 63 23.23 -2.60 32.32
CA VAL A 63 24.52 -2.14 31.79
C VAL A 63 24.32 -1.57 30.39
N PHE A 64 24.74 -0.31 30.19
CA PHE A 64 24.74 0.50 28.95
C PHE A 64 23.53 1.39 28.67
N SER A 65 23.39 2.43 29.50
CA SER A 65 23.22 3.79 28.97
C SER A 65 24.58 4.25 28.43
N SER A 66 24.71 4.33 27.11
CA SER A 66 25.60 5.21 26.33
C SER A 66 25.63 4.69 24.89
N TYR A 67 25.21 5.51 23.93
CA TYR A 67 25.37 5.24 22.49
C TYR A 67 26.83 4.89 22.15
N PRO A 68 27.05 3.89 21.26
CA PRO A 68 28.18 4.02 20.34
C PRO A 68 27.86 3.65 18.89
N SER A 69 28.62 4.29 18.00
CA SER A 69 28.67 4.19 16.54
C SER A 69 28.46 2.81 15.93
N PHE A 70 27.69 2.78 14.84
CA PHE A 70 27.55 1.66 13.92
C PHE A 70 28.90 1.32 13.26
N ARG A 71 29.42 0.12 13.54
CA ARG A 71 30.36 -0.59 12.67
C ARG A 71 29.68 -1.85 12.19
N ASP A 72 29.40 -1.91 10.90
CA ASP A 72 29.01 -3.15 10.23
C ASP A 72 30.25 -4.01 10.00
N SER A 73 30.29 -5.19 10.62
CA SER A 73 31.21 -6.26 10.25
C SER A 73 30.43 -7.35 9.51
N VAL A 74 30.59 -7.40 8.19
CA VAL A 74 30.02 -8.45 7.33
C VAL A 74 30.91 -9.69 7.46
N SER A 75 30.34 -10.79 7.97
CA SER A 75 30.93 -12.14 7.84
C SER A 75 30.09 -12.92 6.82
N PRO A 76 30.71 -13.57 5.81
CA PRO A 76 29.97 -14.33 4.80
C PRO A 76 29.63 -15.72 5.35
N GLY A 77 28.52 -15.82 6.06
CA GLY A 77 27.89 -17.09 6.43
C GLY A 77 26.53 -17.19 5.77
N VAL A 78 26.20 -18.34 5.17
CA VAL A 78 24.87 -18.63 4.63
C VAL A 78 23.84 -18.43 5.74
N VAL A 79 22.97 -17.42 5.59
CA VAL A 79 21.93 -17.07 6.56
C VAL A 79 20.81 -18.11 6.46
N THR A 80 20.84 -19.13 7.31
CA THR A 80 19.80 -20.17 7.42
C THR A 80 18.64 -19.79 8.36
N ILE A 81 18.69 -18.60 8.95
CA ILE A 81 17.65 -18.09 9.85
C ILE A 81 17.09 -16.80 9.24
N LEU A 82 15.88 -16.89 8.67
CA LEU A 82 15.07 -15.72 8.33
C LEU A 82 14.81 -14.96 9.63
N SER A 83 15.57 -13.89 9.85
CA SER A 83 15.34 -13.02 11.00
C SER A 83 13.91 -12.48 10.92
N ALA A 84 13.20 -12.44 12.04
CA ALA A 84 11.86 -11.85 12.09
C ALA A 84 11.86 -10.33 11.86
N ASP A 85 12.99 -9.74 11.45
CA ASP A 85 13.21 -8.31 11.31
C ASP A 85 12.67 -7.74 9.99
N ARG A 86 11.82 -8.49 9.25
CA ARG A 86 11.24 -8.08 7.96
C ARG A 86 12.28 -7.64 6.93
N ARG A 87 13.57 -7.97 7.07
CA ARG A 87 14.52 -7.79 5.98
C ARG A 87 14.12 -8.71 4.83
N ASP A 88 14.07 -8.13 3.63
CA ASP A 88 13.81 -8.83 2.39
C ASP A 88 14.84 -9.95 2.18
N PRO A 89 14.45 -11.21 2.39
CA PRO A 89 15.40 -12.31 2.35
C PRO A 89 15.79 -12.69 0.92
N PHE A 90 15.12 -12.12 -0.08
CA PHE A 90 15.31 -12.43 -1.49
C PHE A 90 16.06 -11.33 -2.25
N HIS A 91 16.45 -10.23 -1.58
CA HIS A 91 17.08 -9.07 -2.24
C HIS A 91 16.28 -8.60 -3.48
N SER A 92 14.96 -8.60 -3.36
CA SER A 92 13.97 -8.10 -4.31
C SER A 92 14.03 -6.59 -4.51
N PHE A 93 14.44 -5.82 -3.49
CA PHE A 93 14.57 -4.36 -3.63
C PHE A 93 15.78 -3.96 -4.48
N ALA A 94 15.61 -2.91 -5.29
CA ALA A 94 16.65 -2.31 -6.14
C ALA A 94 17.87 -1.83 -5.36
N ARG A 95 17.68 -1.52 -4.08
CA ARG A 95 18.70 -1.08 -3.14
C ARG A 95 18.34 -1.50 -1.72
N GLY A 96 19.33 -1.54 -0.84
CA GLY A 96 19.09 -1.76 0.59
C GLY A 96 18.21 -0.65 1.17
N LEU A 97 17.18 -1.05 1.93
CA LEU A 97 16.31 -0.11 2.64
C LEU A 97 16.84 0.16 4.05
N THR A 98 16.83 1.43 4.44
CA THR A 98 16.98 1.84 5.84
C THR A 98 15.75 1.44 6.65
N SER A 99 15.85 1.43 7.99
CA SER A 99 14.70 1.15 8.86
C SER A 99 13.54 2.13 8.65
N LEU A 100 13.86 3.39 8.33
CA LEU A 100 12.84 4.39 8.00
C LEU A 100 12.13 4.04 6.68
N GLU A 101 12.87 3.64 5.65
CA GLU A 101 12.29 3.27 4.36
C GLU A 101 11.49 1.98 4.42
N GLN A 102 11.89 1.02 5.26
CA GLN A 102 11.08 -0.17 5.56
C GLN A 102 9.73 0.22 6.17
N PHE A 103 9.74 1.14 7.14
CA PHE A 103 8.52 1.68 7.73
C PHE A 103 7.65 2.39 6.69
N LEU A 104 8.25 3.24 5.83
CA LEU A 104 7.54 3.95 4.77
C LEU A 104 6.94 2.98 3.73
N PHE A 105 7.68 1.94 3.36
CA PHE A 105 7.20 0.90 2.45
C PHE A 105 6.02 0.13 3.05
N ASP A 106 6.13 -0.31 4.31
CA ASP A 106 5.04 -0.96 5.02
C ASP A 106 3.80 -0.05 5.10
N HIS A 107 4.00 1.25 5.37
CA HIS A 107 2.94 2.25 5.39
C HIS A 107 2.30 2.44 4.01
N TYR A 108 3.09 2.46 2.94
CA TYR A 108 2.59 2.52 1.57
C TYR A 108 1.64 1.35 1.27
N VAL A 109 2.08 0.13 1.55
CA VAL A 109 1.32 -1.09 1.24
C VAL A 109 0.05 -1.19 2.08
N SER A 110 0.12 -0.85 3.37
CA SER A 110 -0.99 -1.04 4.30
C SER A 110 -1.98 0.11 4.37
N VAL A 111 -1.57 1.35 4.05
CA VAL A 111 -2.39 2.55 4.21
C VAL A 111 -2.59 3.29 2.89
N VAL A 112 -1.52 3.56 2.14
CA VAL A 112 -1.62 4.38 0.92
C VAL A 112 -2.37 3.63 -0.19
N ILE A 113 -2.02 2.38 -0.47
CA ILE A 113 -2.67 1.57 -1.51
C ILE A 113 -4.21 1.52 -1.33
N PRO A 114 -4.77 1.17 -0.15
CA PRO A 114 -6.22 1.19 0.06
C PRO A 114 -6.88 2.56 -0.12
N LEU A 115 -6.14 3.65 0.06
CA LEU A 115 -6.65 5.03 -0.07
C LEU A 115 -6.54 5.58 -1.48
N MET A 116 -5.77 4.95 -2.37
CA MET A 116 -5.69 5.36 -3.77
C MET A 116 -7.06 5.13 -4.44
N ARG A 117 -7.77 6.23 -4.69
CA ARG A 117 -9.12 6.22 -5.28
C ARG A 117 -9.05 5.96 -6.78
N CYS A 118 -8.91 4.72 -7.21
CA CYS A 118 -9.16 4.33 -8.59
C CYS A 118 -10.50 3.58 -8.60
N ASN A 119 -11.44 3.98 -9.45
CA ASN A 119 -12.88 3.65 -9.41
C ASN A 119 -13.27 2.14 -9.56
N GLU A 120 -12.43 1.22 -9.08
CA GLU A 120 -12.64 -0.21 -8.93
C GLU A 120 -13.08 -0.56 -7.50
N SER A 121 -13.46 -1.82 -7.26
CA SER A 121 -13.62 -2.31 -5.90
C SER A 121 -12.27 -2.23 -5.17
N ALA A 122 -12.28 -1.70 -3.94
CA ALA A 122 -11.06 -1.49 -3.16
C ALA A 122 -10.23 -2.77 -2.99
N ILE A 123 -10.88 -3.95 -2.94
CA ILE A 123 -10.22 -5.24 -2.80
C ILE A 123 -9.49 -5.64 -4.08
N PHE A 124 -10.15 -5.55 -5.24
CA PHE A 124 -9.53 -5.92 -6.52
C PHE A 124 -8.37 -4.99 -6.86
N PHE A 125 -8.56 -3.68 -6.63
CA PHE A 125 -7.52 -2.69 -6.83
C PHE A 125 -6.29 -2.97 -5.94
N ALA A 126 -6.49 -3.15 -4.62
CA ALA A 126 -5.39 -3.44 -3.71
C ALA A 126 -4.65 -4.74 -4.07
N GLN A 127 -5.36 -5.77 -4.53
CA GLN A 127 -4.74 -7.00 -5.00
C GLN A 127 -3.85 -6.78 -6.24
N ARG A 128 -4.32 -6.02 -7.23
CA ARG A 128 -3.52 -5.67 -8.42
C ARG A 128 -2.30 -4.83 -8.04
N MET A 129 -2.48 -3.88 -7.12
CA MET A 129 -1.37 -3.09 -6.59
C MET A 129 -0.29 -3.96 -5.93
N ILE A 130 -0.70 -4.89 -5.08
CA ILE A 130 0.23 -5.77 -4.36
C ILE A 130 0.90 -6.80 -5.29
N ARG A 131 0.19 -7.29 -6.32
CA ARG A 131 0.69 -8.36 -7.20
C ARG A 131 1.48 -7.86 -8.41
N LEU A 132 1.16 -6.67 -8.92
CA LEU A 132 1.71 -6.14 -10.16
C LEU A 132 2.57 -4.91 -9.87
N TRP A 133 1.96 -3.86 -9.32
CA TRP A 133 2.65 -2.58 -9.13
C TRP A 133 3.82 -2.67 -8.14
N VAL A 134 3.58 -3.16 -6.93
CA VAL A 134 4.60 -3.18 -5.86
C VAL A 134 5.82 -3.99 -6.28
N PRO A 135 5.71 -5.24 -6.80
CA PRO A 135 6.87 -6.00 -7.25
C PRO A 135 7.65 -5.31 -8.37
N THR A 136 6.98 -4.64 -9.31
CA THR A 136 7.65 -3.87 -10.37
C THR A 136 8.34 -2.62 -9.83
N ALA A 137 7.70 -1.91 -8.90
CA ALA A 137 8.25 -0.66 -8.39
C ALA A 137 9.45 -0.88 -7.47
N ILE A 138 9.48 -1.97 -6.69
CA ILE A 138 10.60 -2.23 -5.78
C ILE A 138 11.89 -2.65 -6.49
N THR A 139 11.81 -3.21 -7.70
CA THR A 139 12.99 -3.64 -8.48
C THR A 139 13.69 -2.50 -9.20
N GLU A 140 13.11 -1.30 -9.17
CA GLU A 140 13.69 -0.11 -9.77
C GLU A 140 13.78 1.05 -8.78
N SER A 141 14.98 1.58 -8.57
CA SER A 141 15.22 2.60 -7.54
C SER A 141 14.30 3.83 -7.67
N SER A 142 14.09 4.31 -8.89
CA SER A 142 13.25 5.50 -9.11
C SER A 142 11.76 5.27 -8.86
N LEU A 143 11.24 4.06 -9.10
CA LEU A 143 9.84 3.75 -8.79
C LEU A 143 9.67 3.47 -7.30
N LEU A 144 10.66 2.86 -6.65
CA LEU A 144 10.73 2.73 -5.20
C LEU A 144 10.73 4.10 -4.52
N ASP A 145 11.49 5.08 -5.03
CA ASP A 145 11.48 6.45 -4.48
C ASP A 145 10.09 7.10 -4.59
N ILE A 146 9.31 6.80 -5.64
CA ILE A 146 7.92 7.25 -5.77
C ILE A 146 6.99 6.58 -4.74
N ILE A 147 7.20 5.29 -4.44
CA ILE A 147 6.49 4.62 -3.34
C ILE A 147 6.75 5.32 -2.00
N LEU A 148 8.03 5.61 -1.72
CA LEU A 148 8.45 6.27 -0.50
C LEU A 148 7.95 7.73 -0.43
N LEU A 149 7.92 8.44 -1.56
CA LEU A 149 7.29 9.75 -1.71
C LEU A 149 5.82 9.72 -1.28
N ALA A 150 5.04 8.79 -1.83
CA ALA A 150 3.61 8.68 -1.52
C ALA A 150 3.36 8.40 -0.04
N ALA A 151 4.18 7.55 0.59
CA ALA A 151 4.11 7.29 2.03
C ALA A 151 4.45 8.54 2.86
N CYS A 152 5.58 9.20 2.57
CA CYS A 152 6.00 10.42 3.27
C CYS A 152 4.93 11.51 3.17
N ARG A 153 4.36 11.68 1.97
CA ARG A 153 3.31 12.66 1.71
C ARG A 153 2.09 12.42 2.58
N HIS A 154 1.59 11.19 2.61
CA HIS A 154 0.47 10.83 3.47
C HIS A 154 0.78 11.11 4.95
N LEU A 155 1.95 10.69 5.43
CA LEU A 155 2.36 10.91 6.82
C LEU A 155 2.52 12.39 7.17
N SER A 156 3.04 13.21 6.26
CA SER A 156 3.19 14.65 6.45
C SER A 156 1.85 15.35 6.74
N ILE A 157 0.78 14.89 6.10
CA ILE A 157 -0.57 15.42 6.32
C ILE A 157 -1.17 14.83 7.59
N ALA A 158 -1.02 13.52 7.81
CA ALA A 158 -1.55 12.83 8.99
C ALA A 158 -0.98 13.39 10.31
N TYR A 159 0.32 13.73 10.35
CA TYR A 159 0.96 14.33 11.52
C TYR A 159 0.69 15.82 11.71
N GLY A 160 0.14 16.52 10.71
CA GLY A 160 -0.16 17.94 10.79
C GLY A 160 -1.17 18.34 11.87
N GLN A 161 -1.86 17.36 12.47
CA GLN A 161 -2.83 17.57 13.53
C GLN A 161 -2.29 17.26 14.95
N GLY A 162 -1.03 16.85 15.11
CA GLY A 162 -0.54 16.41 16.42
C GLY A 162 0.93 16.61 16.72
N SER A 163 1.84 16.49 15.74
CA SER A 163 3.27 16.55 16.01
C SER A 163 4.06 17.26 14.92
N GLN A 164 4.41 18.52 15.16
CA GLN A 164 5.05 19.38 14.17
C GLN A 164 6.45 18.90 13.75
N GLU A 165 7.21 18.29 14.67
CA GLU A 165 8.55 17.77 14.35
C GLU A 165 8.48 16.64 13.32
N GLN A 166 7.64 15.63 13.55
CA GLN A 166 7.44 14.52 12.62
C GLN A 166 6.86 15.01 11.30
N GLN A 167 5.91 15.94 11.34
CA GLN A 167 5.39 16.57 10.13
C GLN A 167 6.52 17.18 9.28
N HIS A 168 7.40 17.98 9.90
CA HIS A 168 8.52 18.62 9.20
C HIS A 168 9.48 17.60 8.59
N ILE A 169 9.81 16.53 9.33
CA ILE A 169 10.65 15.43 8.83
C ILE A 169 10.04 14.81 7.57
N PHE A 170 8.75 14.44 7.60
CA PHE A 170 8.10 13.85 6.44
C PHE A 170 7.92 14.82 5.27
N GLN A 171 7.77 16.12 5.54
CA GLN A 171 7.79 17.16 4.49
C GLN A 171 9.15 17.24 3.80
N GLN A 172 10.25 17.23 4.56
CA GLN A 172 11.60 17.24 3.99
C GLN A 172 11.86 15.99 3.14
N LEU A 173 11.47 14.80 3.63
CA LEU A 173 11.58 13.55 2.87
C LEU A 173 10.71 13.55 1.61
N THR A 174 9.51 14.11 1.69
CA THR A 174 8.63 14.29 0.54
C THR A 174 9.30 15.14 -0.54
N LEU A 175 9.91 16.26 -0.17
CA LEU A 175 10.64 17.11 -1.13
C LEU A 175 11.84 16.38 -1.73
N HIS A 176 12.58 15.63 -0.91
CA HIS A 176 13.72 14.84 -1.34
C HIS A 176 13.34 13.80 -2.39
N TYR A 177 12.40 12.90 -2.09
CA TYR A 177 11.99 11.85 -3.02
C TYR A 177 11.29 12.42 -4.27
N LYS A 178 10.54 13.52 -4.14
CA LYS A 178 9.95 14.20 -5.30
C LYS A 178 11.02 14.76 -6.24
N SER A 179 12.05 15.40 -5.70
CA SER A 179 13.18 15.91 -6.48
C SER A 179 13.92 14.78 -7.21
N GLN A 180 14.22 13.67 -6.52
CA GLN A 180 14.86 12.50 -7.11
C GLN A 180 14.02 11.88 -8.22
N SER A 181 12.71 11.71 -7.98
CA SER A 181 11.79 11.13 -8.95
C SER A 181 11.66 11.99 -10.22
N LEU A 182 11.62 13.32 -10.07
CA LEU A 182 11.59 14.25 -11.20
C LEU A 182 12.90 14.22 -12.00
N HIS A 183 14.05 14.16 -11.32
CA HIS A 183 15.34 14.04 -11.97
C HIS A 183 15.46 12.72 -12.74
N ALA A 184 15.03 11.60 -12.12
CA ALA A 184 15.03 10.29 -12.75
C ALA A 184 14.11 10.24 -13.97
N LEU A 185 12.90 10.80 -13.89
CA LEU A 185 12.00 10.91 -15.04
C LEU A 185 12.62 11.73 -16.17
N ARG A 186 13.17 12.92 -15.86
CA ARG A 186 13.81 13.78 -16.88
C ARG A 186 14.98 13.07 -17.57
N HIS A 187 15.83 12.41 -16.79
CA HIS A 187 16.96 11.65 -17.33
C HIS A 187 16.48 10.50 -18.22
N ALA A 188 15.48 9.74 -17.77
CA ALA A 188 14.93 8.63 -18.54
C ALA A 188 14.33 9.10 -19.88
N ILE A 189 13.59 10.20 -19.89
CA ILE A 189 13.08 10.81 -21.14
C ILE A 189 14.24 11.17 -22.08
N SER A 190 15.29 11.82 -21.56
CA SER A 190 16.44 12.19 -22.40
C SER A 190 17.21 10.99 -22.95
N ALA A 191 17.25 9.87 -22.22
CA ALA A 191 17.99 8.67 -22.60
C ALA A 191 17.19 7.71 -23.50
N GLU A 192 15.86 7.64 -23.34
CA GLU A 192 15.02 6.63 -23.99
C GLU A 192 14.32 7.13 -25.26
N MET A 193 14.27 8.45 -25.50
CA MET A 193 13.57 8.98 -26.66
C MET A 193 14.15 8.47 -27.99
N PRO A 194 13.30 8.06 -28.96
CA PRO A 194 11.83 8.14 -28.96
C PRO A 194 11.09 6.92 -28.35
N LEU A 195 11.80 5.86 -27.94
CA LEU A 195 11.23 4.59 -27.50
C LEU A 195 11.16 4.50 -25.97
N LEU A 196 10.10 5.07 -25.40
CA LEU A 196 9.92 5.14 -23.94
C LEU A 196 9.55 3.79 -23.33
N SER A 197 10.19 3.46 -22.20
CA SER A 197 9.87 2.28 -21.41
C SER A 197 8.57 2.46 -20.60
N ASP A 198 7.92 1.34 -20.24
CA ASP A 198 6.74 1.36 -19.35
C ASP A 198 7.06 1.99 -18.00
N SER A 199 8.30 1.79 -17.54
CA SER A 199 8.83 2.38 -16.33
C SER A 199 8.89 3.91 -16.40
N THR A 200 9.30 4.49 -17.52
CA THR A 200 9.33 5.94 -17.73
C THR A 200 7.92 6.52 -17.74
N VAL A 201 6.98 5.86 -18.43
CA VAL A 201 5.56 6.24 -18.41
C VAL A 201 4.99 6.11 -16.99
N ALA A 202 5.35 5.06 -16.25
CA ALA A 202 4.89 4.85 -14.88
C ALA A 202 5.35 5.96 -13.93
N LYS A 203 6.59 6.44 -14.06
CA LYS A 203 7.06 7.62 -13.29
C LYS A 203 6.18 8.83 -13.54
N ALA A 204 5.87 9.14 -14.80
CA ALA A 204 5.03 10.29 -15.15
C ALA A 204 3.61 10.15 -14.58
N ILE A 205 3.00 8.97 -14.72
CA ILE A 205 1.66 8.67 -14.18
C ILE A 205 1.63 8.78 -12.65
N MET A 206 2.61 8.20 -11.96
CA MET A 206 2.61 8.20 -10.50
C MET A 206 2.96 9.56 -9.90
N LEU A 207 3.78 10.36 -10.58
CA LEU A 207 3.97 11.78 -10.22
C LEU A 207 2.68 12.59 -10.45
N ALA A 208 1.88 12.28 -11.48
CA ALA A 208 0.56 12.88 -11.61
C ALA A 208 -0.36 12.53 -10.42
N TYR A 209 -0.33 11.30 -9.91
CA TYR A 209 -1.05 10.95 -8.68
C TYR A 209 -0.55 11.72 -7.44
N ASP A 210 0.75 11.99 -7.34
CA ASP A 210 1.31 12.84 -6.29
C ASP A 210 0.71 14.26 -6.34
N GLU A 211 0.62 14.86 -7.54
CA GLU A 211 0.01 16.18 -7.72
C GLU A 211 -1.50 16.18 -7.48
N LEU A 212 -2.19 15.12 -7.91
CA LEU A 212 -3.62 14.94 -7.63
C LEU A 212 -3.87 14.91 -6.11
N TYR A 213 -2.99 14.25 -5.35
CA TYR A 213 -3.12 14.13 -3.91
C TYR A 213 -2.96 15.48 -3.19
N VAL A 214 -2.02 16.33 -3.61
CA VAL A 214 -1.87 17.70 -3.06
C VAL A 214 -2.76 18.75 -3.72
N ARG A 215 -3.53 18.35 -4.73
CA ARG A 215 -4.45 19.22 -5.48
C ARG A 215 -3.73 20.35 -6.24
N ASP A 216 -2.51 20.10 -6.72
CA ASP A 216 -1.83 21.01 -7.66
C ASP A 216 -2.36 20.74 -9.08
N THR A 217 -3.45 21.42 -9.43
CA THR A 217 -4.13 21.21 -10.72
C THR A 217 -3.27 21.58 -11.93
N LYS A 218 -2.36 22.56 -11.78
CA LYS A 218 -1.48 22.99 -12.86
C LYS A 218 -0.43 21.93 -13.14
N MET A 219 0.26 21.44 -12.11
CA MET A 219 1.29 20.43 -12.28
C MET A 219 0.68 19.07 -12.64
N LEU A 220 -0.47 18.74 -12.07
CA LEU A 220 -1.27 17.57 -12.47
C LEU A 220 -1.54 17.59 -13.97
N LYS A 221 -2.02 18.72 -14.51
CA LYS A 221 -2.28 18.85 -15.95
C LYS A 221 -1.03 18.55 -16.77
N HIS A 222 0.11 19.17 -16.43
CA HIS A 222 1.36 18.96 -17.17
C HIS A 222 1.81 17.49 -17.14
N HIS A 223 1.73 16.82 -15.99
CA HIS A 223 2.09 15.40 -15.91
C HIS A 223 1.13 14.51 -16.69
N VAL A 224 -0.18 14.81 -16.69
CA VAL A 224 -1.16 14.05 -17.47
C VAL A 224 -0.98 14.27 -18.96
N ASP A 225 -0.80 15.52 -19.42
CA ASP A 225 -0.53 15.83 -20.83
C ASP A 225 0.76 15.13 -21.30
N ALA A 226 1.82 15.19 -20.50
CA ALA A 226 3.08 14.50 -20.80
C ALA A 226 2.88 12.98 -20.85
N ALA A 227 2.18 12.38 -19.87
CA ALA A 227 1.91 10.94 -19.88
C ALA A 227 1.09 10.51 -21.11
N VAL A 228 0.09 11.30 -21.51
CA VAL A 228 -0.69 11.07 -22.73
C VAL A 228 0.18 11.12 -23.98
N GLU A 229 1.08 12.10 -24.08
CA GLU A 229 2.02 12.21 -25.19
C GLU A 229 2.96 11.00 -25.24
N MET A 230 3.55 10.60 -24.11
CA MET A 230 4.41 9.42 -24.02
C MET A 230 3.70 8.14 -24.46
N VAL A 231 2.44 7.96 -24.04
CA VAL A 231 1.61 6.81 -24.39
C VAL A 231 1.22 6.83 -25.87
N THR A 232 1.00 8.02 -26.43
CA THR A 232 0.79 8.20 -27.87
C THR A 232 2.00 7.72 -28.66
N LEU A 233 3.21 8.13 -28.25
CA LEU A 233 4.47 7.71 -28.89
C LEU A 233 4.70 6.20 -28.81
N LYS A 234 4.20 5.54 -27.76
CA LYS A 234 4.24 4.09 -27.61
C LYS A 234 3.21 3.33 -28.48
N GLY A 235 2.23 4.01 -29.06
CA GLY A 235 1.18 3.39 -29.88
C GLY A 235 -0.18 3.23 -29.17
N GLY A 236 -0.39 3.89 -28.04
CA GLY A 236 -1.67 3.96 -27.34
C GLY A 236 -1.69 3.24 -25.97
N PRO A 237 -2.74 3.45 -25.15
CA PRO A 237 -2.81 2.95 -23.77
C PRO A 237 -2.71 1.43 -23.63
N GLN A 238 -3.24 0.69 -24.60
CA GLN A 238 -3.20 -0.77 -24.66
C GLN A 238 -1.79 -1.35 -24.77
N THR A 239 -0.79 -0.52 -25.05
CA THR A 239 0.63 -0.92 -25.12
C THR A 239 1.31 -0.91 -23.75
N LEU A 240 0.64 -0.39 -22.72
CA LEU A 240 1.16 -0.33 -21.36
C LEU A 240 1.02 -1.69 -20.68
N GLY A 241 2.09 -2.15 -20.04
CA GLY A 241 2.13 -3.43 -19.33
C GLY A 241 1.36 -3.46 -18.00
N LEU A 242 1.76 -4.42 -17.15
CA LEU A 242 1.14 -4.72 -15.86
C LEU A 242 -0.34 -5.12 -15.96
N ASP A 243 -0.67 -5.99 -16.92
CA ASP A 243 -2.03 -6.52 -17.13
C ASP A 243 -3.11 -5.42 -17.13
N GLY A 244 -2.84 -4.33 -17.87
CA GLY A 244 -3.73 -3.17 -18.01
C GLY A 244 -3.83 -2.29 -16.76
N LEU A 245 -3.00 -2.47 -15.73
CA LEU A 245 -3.03 -1.63 -14.52
C LEU A 245 -2.55 -0.21 -14.82
N MET A 246 -1.51 -0.09 -15.66
CA MET A 246 -0.98 1.20 -16.08
C MET A 246 -1.97 1.98 -16.96
N GLU A 247 -2.65 1.29 -17.88
CA GLU A 247 -3.75 1.86 -18.65
C GLU A 247 -4.86 2.36 -17.72
N HIS A 248 -5.29 1.52 -16.76
CA HIS A 248 -6.32 1.89 -15.79
C HIS A 248 -5.95 3.15 -15.01
N PHE A 249 -4.69 3.27 -14.58
CA PHE A 249 -4.20 4.46 -13.90
C PHE A 249 -4.30 5.73 -14.73
N LEU A 250 -3.87 5.67 -15.99
CA LEU A 250 -3.93 6.80 -16.91
C LEU A 250 -5.38 7.23 -17.16
N LEU A 251 -6.26 6.27 -17.46
CA LEU A 251 -7.67 6.54 -17.73
C LEU A 251 -8.39 7.13 -16.49
N ASN A 252 -8.06 6.66 -15.28
CA ASN A 252 -8.58 7.23 -14.05
C ASN A 252 -8.11 8.69 -13.86
N LEU A 253 -6.84 9.02 -14.16
CA LEU A 253 -6.35 10.40 -14.12
C LEU A 253 -7.04 11.30 -15.15
N ILE A 254 -7.22 10.83 -16.39
CA ILE A 254 -7.91 11.56 -17.45
C ILE A 254 -9.37 11.83 -17.05
N THR A 255 -10.04 10.83 -16.49
CA THR A 255 -11.44 10.94 -16.03
C THR A 255 -11.57 12.00 -14.94
N LYS A 256 -10.69 11.96 -13.93
CA LYS A 256 -10.70 12.94 -12.82
C LYS A 256 -10.32 14.35 -13.26
N THR A 257 -9.34 14.47 -14.16
CA THR A 257 -8.94 15.79 -14.67
C THR A 257 -10.04 16.43 -15.51
N ARG A 258 -10.73 15.67 -16.36
CA ARG A 258 -11.85 16.17 -17.18
C ARG A 258 -13.12 16.41 -16.36
N GLY A 259 -13.46 15.50 -15.45
CA GLY A 259 -14.70 15.54 -14.68
C GLY A 259 -14.59 16.43 -13.44
N ASP A 260 -13.75 16.05 -12.48
CA ASP A 260 -13.70 16.69 -11.16
C ASP A 260 -13.02 18.07 -11.18
N LEU A 261 -12.13 18.29 -12.15
CA LEU A 261 -11.30 19.50 -12.24
C LEU A 261 -11.52 20.32 -13.51
N GLU A 262 -12.38 19.84 -14.44
CA GLU A 262 -12.73 20.50 -15.71
C GLU A 262 -11.51 20.95 -16.55
N LEU A 263 -10.40 20.21 -16.45
CA LEU A 263 -9.18 20.49 -17.20
C LEU A 263 -9.28 19.92 -18.61
N HIS A 264 -8.94 20.76 -19.61
CA HIS A 264 -8.86 20.32 -21.00
C HIS A 264 -7.58 19.47 -21.21
N ILE A 265 -7.76 18.15 -21.22
CA ILE A 265 -6.75 17.15 -21.60
C ILE A 265 -7.09 16.60 -22.98
N ARG A 266 -6.19 16.75 -23.96
CA ARG A 266 -6.36 16.19 -25.30
C ARG A 266 -5.86 14.76 -25.34
N THR A 267 -6.72 13.81 -25.69
CA THR A 267 -6.33 12.43 -26.01
C THR A 267 -6.45 12.25 -27.52
N PRO A 268 -5.39 11.76 -28.21
CA PRO A 268 -5.42 11.55 -29.65
C PRO A 268 -6.12 10.24 -30.07
N TRP A 269 -6.57 9.45 -29.09
CA TRP A 269 -7.36 8.23 -29.25
C TRP A 269 -8.74 8.39 -28.60
#